data_AF-A0A957BYV1-F1
#
_entry.id   AF-A0A957BYV1-F1
#
_cell.length_a   1.000
_cell.length_b   1.000
_cell.length_c   1.000
_cell.angle_alpha   90.00
_cell.angle_beta   90.00
_cell.angle_gamma   90.00
#
_symmetry.space_group_name_H-M   'P 1'
#
loop_
_entity.id
_entity.type
_entity.pdbx_description
1 polymer ?
#
loop_
_entity_poly.entity_id
_entity_poly.type
_entity_poly.pdbx_seq_one_letter_code
_entity_poly.pdbx_strand_id
1 'polypeptide(L)'
;MLFVVKFLHTLVFLFMSACIFYMLYCGITGEITPLLWFAIGATLLETAVYALNGFRCPMTEWALRYGDSSGDDFIADIFLPKWFTPYITPICGGLMVIGLILIGWNLLL
;
A
#
# COMPACT_ATOMS: atom_id res chain seq x y z
N MET A 1 -13.49 -18.90 -0.31
CA MET A 1 -12.86 -18.10 0.79
C MET A 1 -11.68 -17.27 0.28
N LEU A 2 -10.72 -17.86 -0.45
CA LEU A 2 -9.56 -17.15 -1.02
C LEU A 2 -9.92 -15.94 -1.91
N PHE A 3 -11.02 -16.02 -2.69
CA PHE A 3 -11.48 -14.91 -3.53
C PHE A 3 -11.85 -13.65 -2.72
N VAL A 4 -12.44 -13.82 -1.53
CA VAL A 4 -12.85 -12.70 -0.66
C VAL A 4 -11.63 -11.99 -0.09
N VAL A 5 -10.63 -12.76 0.36
CA VAL A 5 -9.37 -12.22 0.85
C VAL A 5 -8.65 -11.44 -0.25
N LYS A 6 -8.58 -11.99 -1.47
CA LYS A 6 -7.99 -11.33 -2.64
C LYS A 6 -8.73 -10.03 -3.00
N PHE A 7 -10.06 -10.07 -3.06
CA PHE A 7 -10.87 -8.89 -3.37
C PHE A 7 -10.70 -7.78 -2.33
N LEU A 8 -10.71 -8.14 -1.05
CA LEU A 8 -10.47 -7.19 0.04
C LEU A 8 -9.08 -6.59 -0.06
N HIS A 9 -8.06 -7.40 -0.36
CA HIS A 9 -6.69 -6.92 -0.51
C HIS A 9 -6.54 -5.92 -1.66
N THR A 10 -7.13 -6.21 -2.83
CA THR A 10 -7.13 -5.28 -3.96
C THR A 10 -7.85 -3.97 -3.61
N LEU A 11 -8.94 -4.04 -2.84
CA LEU A 11 -9.68 -2.85 -2.42
C LEU A 11 -8.87 -1.97 -1.48
N VAL A 12 -8.19 -2.58 -0.51
CA VAL A 12 -7.25 -1.89 0.39
C VAL A 12 -6.09 -1.29 -0.41
N PHE A 13 -5.50 -2.04 -1.35
CA PHE A 13 -4.44 -1.53 -2.22
C PHE A 13 -4.88 -0.31 -3.05
N LEU A 14 -6.08 -0.35 -3.62
CA LEU A 14 -6.65 0.77 -4.38
C LEU A 14 -6.85 1.99 -3.48
N PHE A 15 -7.38 1.78 -2.28
CA PHE A 15 -7.57 2.83 -1.28
C PHE A 15 -6.24 3.49 -0.91
N MET A 16 -5.21 2.69 -0.65
CA MET A 16 -3.87 3.18 -0.30
C MET A 16 -3.20 3.91 -1.45
N SER A 17 -3.33 3.40 -2.69
CA SER A 17 -2.87 4.08 -3.89
C SER A 17 -3.54 5.47 -4.02
N ALA A 18 -4.85 5.55 -3.79
CA ALA A 18 -5.57 6.82 -3.79
C ALA A 18 -5.06 7.78 -2.70
N CYS A 19 -4.77 7.28 -1.49
CA CYS A 19 -4.14 8.07 -0.43
C CYS A 19 -2.76 8.62 -0.83
N ILE A 20 -1.91 7.80 -1.47
CA ILE A 20 -0.59 8.23 -1.95
C ILE A 20 -0.70 9.30 -3.04
N PHE A 21 -1.60 9.13 -4.01
CA PHE A 21 -1.86 10.14 -5.03
C PHE A 21 -2.41 11.44 -4.42
N TYR A 22 -3.28 11.34 -3.42
CA TYR A 22 -3.80 12.51 -2.71
C TYR A 22 -2.70 13.25 -1.92
N MET A 23 -1.81 12.51 -1.24
CA MET A 23 -0.64 13.08 -0.57
C MET A 23 0.29 13.81 -1.55
N LEU A 24 0.55 13.22 -2.72
CA LEU A 24 1.34 13.86 -3.78
C LEU A 24 0.64 15.12 -4.30
N TYR A 25 -0.67 15.07 -4.54
CA TYR A 25 -1.44 16.21 -5.00
C TYR A 25 -1.39 17.38 -4.00
N CYS A 26 -1.62 17.11 -2.72
CA CYS A 26 -1.49 18.11 -1.66
C CYS A 26 -0.05 18.60 -1.50
N GLY A 27 0.96 17.72 -1.63
CA GLY A 27 2.36 18.11 -1.60
C GLY A 27 2.79 18.99 -2.78
N ILE A 28 2.11 18.90 -3.93
CA ILE A 28 2.37 19.75 -5.09
C ILE A 28 1.60 21.08 -5.00
N THR A 29 0.38 21.05 -4.47
CA THR A 29 -0.49 22.23 -4.34
C THR A 29 -0.22 23.07 -3.09
N GLY A 30 0.43 22.51 -2.07
CA GLY A 30 0.66 23.15 -0.77
C GLY A 30 -0.58 23.21 0.12
N GLU A 31 -1.70 22.61 -0.32
CA GLU A 31 -2.97 22.61 0.40
C GLU A 31 -2.98 21.54 1.51
N ILE A 32 -2.66 21.95 2.74
CA ILE A 32 -2.70 21.07 3.92
C ILE A 32 -4.14 20.96 4.44
N THR A 33 -4.88 19.99 3.92
CA THR A 33 -6.25 19.67 4.38
C THR A 33 -6.20 18.65 5.54
N PRO A 34 -7.15 18.67 6.51
CA PRO A 34 -7.24 17.62 7.54
C PRO A 34 -7.32 16.18 7.00
N LEU A 35 -7.82 16.00 5.77
CA LEU A 35 -7.81 14.71 5.08
C LEU A 35 -6.40 14.15 4.86
N LEU A 36 -5.41 15.02 4.67
CA LEU A 36 -4.01 14.64 4.47
C LEU A 36 -3.44 13.90 5.68
N TRP A 37 -3.75 14.38 6.89
CA TRP A 37 -3.33 13.72 8.13
C TRP A 37 -3.91 12.33 8.27
N PHE A 38 -5.18 12.14 7.86
CA PHE A 38 -5.79 10.81 7.79
C PHE A 38 -5.08 9.92 6.76
N ALA A 39 -4.78 10.44 5.56
CA ALA A 39 -4.07 9.70 4.53
C ALA A 39 -2.66 9.29 4.99
N ILE A 40 -1.91 10.19 5.61
CA ILE A 40 -0.59 9.91 6.19
C ILE A 40 -0.70 8.84 7.29
N GLY A 41 -1.63 9.01 8.22
CA GLY A 41 -1.83 8.07 9.34
C GLY A 41 -2.19 6.66 8.85
N ALA A 42 -3.13 6.55 7.91
CA ALA A 42 -3.50 5.28 7.29
C ALA A 42 -2.31 4.66 6.53
N THR A 43 -1.57 5.47 5.77
CA THR A 43 -0.42 5.00 4.99
C THR A 43 0.73 4.50 5.87
N LEU A 44 1.03 5.23 6.95
CA LEU A 44 2.04 4.84 7.94
C LEU A 44 1.63 3.60 8.71
N LEU A 45 0.36 3.49 9.12
CA LEU A 45 -0.14 2.32 9.84
C LEU A 45 0.05 1.05 9.00
N GLU A 46 -0.38 1.07 7.74
CA GLU A 46 -0.21 -0.07 6.84
C GLU A 46 1.27 -0.38 6.59
N THR A 47 2.10 0.64 6.38
CA THR A 47 3.54 0.47 6.18
C THR A 47 4.18 -0.16 7.41
N ALA A 48 3.77 0.24 8.61
CA ALA A 48 4.24 -0.35 9.86
C ALA A 48 3.80 -1.81 9.96
N VAL A 49 2.55 -2.13 9.65
CA VAL A 49 2.05 -3.52 9.62
C VAL A 49 2.82 -4.35 8.59
N TYR A 50 3.11 -3.81 7.41
CA TYR A 50 3.87 -4.47 6.36
C TYR A 50 5.33 -4.73 6.77
N ALA A 51 5.97 -3.75 7.41
CA ALA A 51 7.33 -3.86 7.93
C ALA A 51 7.42 -4.86 9.09
N LEU A 52 6.47 -4.86 10.02
CA LEU A 52 6.40 -5.80 11.13
C LEU A 52 6.18 -7.25 10.67
N ASN A 53 5.53 -7.45 9.52
CA ASN A 53 5.37 -8.76 8.88
C ASN A 53 6.53 -9.11 7.92
N GLY A 54 7.68 -8.43 8.02
CA GLY A 54 8.89 -8.79 7.28
C GLY A 54 8.82 -8.47 5.78
N PHE A 55 8.18 -7.36 5.41
CA PHE A 55 7.93 -6.97 4.01
C PHE A 55 7.10 -7.99 3.24
N ARG A 56 6.23 -8.72 3.93
CA ARG A 56 5.21 -9.57 3.32
C ARG A 56 3.84 -9.06 3.72
N CYS A 57 2.89 -9.07 2.78
CA CYS A 57 1.51 -8.76 3.10
C CYS A 57 1.00 -9.81 4.10
N PRO A 58 0.50 -9.41 5.30
CA PRO A 58 0.00 -10.35 6.30
C PRO A 58 -1.12 -11.25 5.74
N MET A 59 -1.91 -10.74 4.79
CA MET A 59 -2.94 -11.54 4.12
C MET A 59 -2.37 -12.72 3.31
N THR A 60 -1.13 -12.65 2.85
CA THR A 60 -0.48 -13.77 2.15
C THR A 60 -0.22 -14.94 3.09
N GLU A 61 0.17 -14.65 4.33
CA GLU A 61 0.40 -15.68 5.35
C GLU A 61 -0.91 -16.33 5.81
N TRP A 62 -2.00 -15.56 5.88
CA TRP A 62 -3.34 -16.08 6.16
C TRP A 62 -3.87 -16.95 5.02
N ALA A 63 -3.62 -16.59 3.76
CA ALA A 63 -3.97 -17.40 2.60
C ALA A 63 -3.21 -18.74 2.58
N LEU A 64 -1.93 -18.72 2.99
CA LEU A 64 -1.10 -19.94 3.12
C LEU A 64 -1.64 -20.88 4.21
N ARG A 65 -2.08 -20.33 5.35
CA ARG A 65 -2.65 -21.12 6.47
C ARG A 65 -4.02 -21.74 6.17
N TYR A 66 -4.81 -21.18 5.26
CA TYR A 66 -6.17 -21.64 4.96
C TYR A 66 -6.26 -22.69 3.83
N GLY A 67 -5.13 -23.29 3.43
CA GLY A 67 -5.15 -24.55 2.68
C GLY A 67 -4.92 -24.44 1.18
N ASP A 68 -4.07 -23.53 0.72
CA ASP A 68 -3.45 -23.72 -0.60
C ASP A 68 -2.24 -24.65 -0.44
N SER A 69 -2.41 -25.92 -0.84
CA SER A 69 -1.35 -26.95 -0.79
C SER A 69 -0.27 -26.73 -1.85
N SER A 70 -0.50 -25.80 -2.77
CA SER A 70 0.51 -25.27 -3.67
C SER A 70 1.18 -24.11 -2.95
N GLY A 71 2.34 -24.36 -2.33
CA GLY A 71 3.26 -23.34 -1.83
C GLY A 71 3.85 -22.53 -2.98
N ASP A 72 2.98 -21.88 -3.72
CA ASP A 72 3.21 -21.32 -5.03
C ASP A 72 2.62 -19.92 -4.94
N ASP A 73 3.44 -18.91 -5.20
CA ASP A 73 3.22 -17.46 -5.01
C ASP A 73 2.02 -16.86 -5.78
N PHE A 74 1.01 -17.66 -6.12
CA PHE A 74 -0.25 -17.34 -6.79
C PHE A 74 -1.25 -16.52 -5.94
N ILE A 75 -0.87 -16.15 -4.72
CA ILE A 75 -1.72 -15.34 -3.84
C ILE A 75 -1.77 -13.87 -4.30
N ALA A 76 -0.85 -13.43 -5.17
CA ALA A 76 -0.83 -12.06 -5.71
C ALA A 76 -1.80 -11.79 -6.88
N ASP A 77 -2.14 -12.78 -7.70
CA ASP A 77 -2.57 -12.45 -9.07
C ASP A 77 -3.93 -13.02 -9.47
N ILE A 78 -4.99 -12.23 -9.33
CA ILE A 78 -6.14 -12.33 -10.25
C ILE A 78 -6.18 -11.17 -11.26
N PHE A 79 -5.34 -10.14 -11.08
CA PHE A 79 -5.33 -8.96 -11.96
C PHE A 79 -3.96 -8.45 -12.42
N LEU A 80 -2.86 -8.90 -11.83
CA LEU A 80 -1.53 -8.49 -12.27
C LEU A 80 -0.71 -9.68 -12.74
N PRO A 81 0.26 -9.47 -13.64
CA PRO A 81 1.22 -10.50 -14.01
C PRO A 81 2.34 -10.59 -12.97
N LYS A 82 2.82 -11.81 -12.68
CA LYS A 82 3.88 -12.11 -11.69
C LYS A 82 5.14 -11.25 -11.80
N TRP A 83 5.46 -10.73 -12.99
CA TRP A 83 6.60 -9.85 -13.19
C TRP A 83 6.40 -8.46 -12.57
N PHE A 84 5.15 -8.02 -12.36
CA PHE A 84 4.84 -6.67 -11.90
C PHE A 84 4.75 -6.57 -10.38
N THR A 85 4.38 -7.66 -9.72
CA THR A 85 4.29 -7.79 -8.26
C THR A 85 5.52 -7.28 -7.50
N PRO A 86 6.78 -7.61 -7.89
CA PRO A 86 7.96 -7.09 -7.18
C PRO A 86 8.19 -5.58 -7.39
N TYR A 87 7.60 -4.96 -8.42
CA TYR A 87 7.77 -3.53 -8.69
C TYR A 87 6.75 -2.66 -7.94
N ILE A 88 5.58 -3.19 -7.57
CA ILE A 88 4.54 -2.41 -6.88
C ILE A 88 5.04 -1.86 -5.55
N THR A 89 5.59 -2.72 -4.70
CA THR A 89 6.04 -2.32 -3.35
C THR A 89 7.08 -1.20 -3.38
N PRO A 90 8.18 -1.28 -4.16
CA PRO A 90 9.15 -0.18 -4.23
C PRO A 90 8.57 1.07 -4.93
N ILE A 91 7.68 0.94 -5.92
CA ILE A 91 7.04 2.09 -6.57
C ILE A 91 6.10 2.82 -5.60
N CYS A 92 5.18 2.11 -4.94
CA CYS A 92 4.26 2.69 -3.97
C CYS A 92 5.01 3.24 -2.75
N GLY A 93 6.00 2.50 -2.23
CA GLY A 93 6.84 2.97 -1.13
C GLY A 93 7.65 4.21 -1.51
N GLY A 94 8.21 4.25 -2.72
CA GLY A 94 8.92 5.42 -3.24
C GLY A 94 8.01 6.64 -3.38
N LEU A 95 6.84 6.48 -3.99
CA LEU A 95 5.84 7.55 -4.13
C LEU A 95 5.37 8.09 -2.77
N MET A 96 5.18 7.21 -1.78
CA MET A 96 4.86 7.62 -0.42
C MET A 96 5.97 8.48 0.20
N VAL A 97 7.23 8.06 0.09
CA VAL A 97 8.37 8.83 0.63
C VAL A 97 8.48 10.19 -0.05
N ILE A 98 8.32 10.25 -1.38
CA ILE A 98 8.31 11.50 -2.14
C ILE A 98 7.17 12.42 -1.67
N GLY A 99 5.96 11.86 -1.49
CA GLY A 99 4.81 12.59 -0.96
C GLY A 99 5.07 13.17 0.43
N LEU A 100 5.64 12.38 1.34
CA LEU A 100 6.00 12.84 2.69
C LEU A 100 7.06 13.95 2.67
N ILE A 101 8.08 13.83 1.80
CA ILE A 101 9.10 14.87 1.64
C ILE A 101 8.47 16.18 1.14
N LEU A 102 7.61 16.10 0.12
CA LEU A 102 6.90 17.28 -0.42
C LEU A 102 6.02 17.94 0.65
N ILE A 103 5.26 17.15 1.40
CA ILE A 103 4.42 17.66 2.49
C ILE A 103 5.28 18.32 3.57
N GLY A 104 6.38 17.69 3.98
CA GLY A 104 7.31 18.25 4.95
C GLY A 104 7.96 19.56 4.48
N TRP A 105 8.25 19.65 3.18
CA TRP A 105 8.78 20.85 2.56
C TRP A 105 7.77 22.01 2.56
N ASN A 106 6.50 21.74 2.21
CA ASN A 106 5.43 22.74 2.27
C ASN A 106 5.07 23.18 3.70
N LEU A 107 5.38 22.36 4.71
CA LEU A 107 5.16 22.74 6.11
C LEU A 107 6.29 23.61 6.67
N LEU A 108 7.49 23.54 6.08
CA LEU A 108 8.70 24.25 6.54
C LEU A 108 8.92 25.62 5.86
N LEU A 109 8.34 25.86 4.68
CA LEU A 109 8.39 27.13 3.94
C LEU A 109 7.12 27.95 4.15
#